data_AF-A0A7X5D1T5-F1
#
_entry.id   AF-A0A7X5D1T5-F1
#
_cell.length_a   1.000
_cell.length_b   1.000
_cell.length_c   1.000
_cell.angle_alpha   90.00
_cell.angle_beta   90.00
_cell.angle_gamma   90.00
#
_symmetry.space_group_name_H-M   'P 1'
#
loop_
_entity.id
_entity.type
_entity.pdbx_description
1 polymer ?
#
loop_
_entity_poly.entity_id
_entity_poly.type
_entity_poly.pdbx_seq_one_letter_code
_entity_poly.pdbx_strand_id
1 'polypeptide(L)'
;MRNTMKAKTAACVLVCALGSTALAGCLGAPSATMTEEQASNRQFMAQVNQTMVDFQDRIDGFNDAVSAGDLVGMRTQADNAFRVLDALEKLEAPEALADVKQGYVDGCAAMKEALSDYVALYGDIEGATEADPFDWGTYDSRIAEVKQAYDDGLAKLQAADEAAAAKE
;
A
#
# COMPACT_ATOMS: atom_id res chain seq x y z
N MET A 1 -6.29 24.91 29.58
CA MET A 1 -6.44 24.58 28.15
C MET A 1 -6.05 23.12 27.84
N ARG A 2 -6.34 22.16 28.73
CA ARG A 2 -5.90 20.74 28.62
C ARG A 2 -6.97 19.80 28.04
N ASN A 3 -8.12 20.36 27.63
CA ASN A 3 -9.30 19.60 27.16
C ASN A 3 -9.55 19.70 25.65
N THR A 4 -8.85 20.56 24.90
CA THR A 4 -9.02 20.68 23.44
C THR A 4 -8.16 19.70 22.64
N MET A 5 -7.04 19.21 23.20
CA MET A 5 -6.15 18.25 22.52
C MET A 5 -6.76 16.84 22.39
N LYS A 6 -7.71 16.46 23.26
CA LYS A 6 -8.28 15.09 23.26
C LYS A 6 -9.38 14.86 22.23
N ALA A 7 -9.87 15.92 21.57
CA ALA A 7 -11.06 15.84 20.72
C ALA A 7 -10.77 15.73 19.21
N LYS A 8 -9.49 15.86 18.79
CA LYS A 8 -9.11 15.91 17.37
C LYS A 8 -8.19 14.78 16.92
N THR A 9 -8.14 13.67 17.65
CA THR A 9 -7.53 12.44 17.16
C THR A 9 -8.53 11.71 16.26
N ALA A 10 -8.86 12.33 15.12
CA ALA A 10 -9.57 11.64 14.05
C ALA A 10 -8.53 10.81 13.30
N ALA A 11 -8.16 9.66 13.87
CA ALA A 11 -7.34 8.66 13.21
C ALA A 11 -8.05 8.24 11.91
N CYS A 12 -7.47 8.58 10.76
CA CYS A 12 -7.98 8.19 9.46
C CYS A 12 -7.58 6.73 9.25
N VAL A 13 -8.48 5.79 9.59
CA VAL A 13 -8.24 4.36 9.36
C VAL A 13 -8.30 4.12 7.85
N LEU A 14 -7.14 3.83 7.25
CA LEU A 14 -7.01 3.48 5.84
C LEU A 14 -7.33 1.99 5.68
N VAL A 15 -8.59 1.68 5.41
CA VAL A 15 -9.06 0.30 5.22
C VAL A 15 -8.70 -0.17 3.81
N CYS A 16 -7.68 -1.02 3.67
CA CYS A 16 -7.41 -1.74 2.42
C CYS A 16 -8.43 -2.88 2.27
N ALA A 17 -9.08 -2.96 1.11
CA ALA A 17 -9.87 -4.12 0.69
C ALA A 17 -9.24 -4.72 -0.57
N LEU A 18 -7.96 -5.08 -0.51
CA LEU A 18 -7.31 -5.82 -1.60
C LEU A 18 -7.89 -7.25 -1.59
N GLY A 19 -8.92 -7.40 -2.41
CA GLY A 19 -9.72 -8.61 -2.51
C GLY A 19 -8.85 -9.79 -2.89
N SER A 20 -8.81 -10.79 -2.01
CA SER A 20 -8.29 -12.12 -2.32
C SER A 20 -9.24 -12.78 -3.33
N THR A 21 -9.16 -12.40 -4.62
CA THR A 21 -9.67 -13.27 -5.67
C THR A 21 -8.74 -14.46 -5.73
N ALA A 22 -9.06 -15.42 -4.86
CA ALA A 22 -8.49 -16.74 -4.84
C ALA A 22 -8.30 -17.23 -6.28
N LEU A 23 -7.11 -17.75 -6.56
CA LEU A 23 -6.82 -18.57 -7.72
C LEU A 23 -7.90 -19.65 -7.88
N ALA A 24 -9.00 -19.33 -8.56
CA ALA A 24 -9.99 -20.28 -9.02
C ALA A 24 -9.62 -20.76 -10.44
N GLY A 25 -8.32 -20.96 -10.67
CA GLY A 25 -7.75 -21.41 -11.94
C GLY A 25 -6.91 -22.68 -11.81
N CYS A 26 -7.05 -23.47 -10.74
CA CYS A 26 -6.29 -24.71 -10.55
C CYS A 26 -7.12 -25.97 -10.82
N LEU A 27 -7.99 -26.00 -11.84
CA LEU A 27 -8.61 -27.25 -12.35
C LEU A 27 -8.81 -27.20 -13.88
N GLY A 28 -7.77 -26.81 -14.62
CA GLY A 28 -7.66 -27.06 -16.06
C GLY A 28 -6.84 -28.33 -16.31
N ALA A 29 -7.39 -29.25 -17.09
CA ALA A 29 -6.83 -30.58 -17.40
C ALA A 29 -5.33 -30.56 -17.80
N PRO A 30 -4.57 -31.65 -17.54
CA PRO A 30 -3.15 -31.73 -17.85
C PRO A 30 -2.94 -31.64 -19.36
N SER A 31 -2.64 -30.43 -19.83
CA SER A 31 -2.22 -30.17 -21.20
C SER A 31 -0.70 -30.29 -21.21
N ALA A 32 -0.18 -31.31 -21.89
CA ALA A 32 1.25 -31.52 -22.05
C ALA A 32 1.88 -30.28 -22.71
N THR A 33 2.99 -29.82 -22.14
CA THR A 33 3.78 -28.61 -22.46
C THR A 33 3.21 -27.28 -21.95
N MET A 34 3.46 -27.02 -20.66
CA MET A 34 3.52 -25.65 -20.14
C MET A 34 4.72 -24.98 -20.80
N THR A 35 4.52 -23.92 -21.57
CA THR A 35 5.65 -23.15 -22.12
C THR A 35 6.39 -22.47 -20.97
N GLU A 36 7.70 -22.24 -21.10
CA GLU A 36 8.50 -21.54 -20.08
C GLU A 36 7.92 -20.15 -19.76
N GLU A 37 7.31 -19.50 -20.74
CA GLU A 37 6.59 -18.22 -20.59
C GLU A 37 5.35 -18.32 -19.68
N GLN A 38 4.54 -19.36 -19.83
CA GLN A 38 3.38 -19.59 -18.95
C GLN A 38 3.80 -20.00 -17.53
N ALA A 39 4.95 -20.64 -17.38
CA ALA A 39 5.53 -20.95 -16.08
C ALA A 39 6.03 -19.67 -15.38
N SER A 40 6.73 -18.81 -16.13
CA SER A 40 7.26 -17.54 -15.65
C SER A 40 6.14 -16.56 -15.27
N ASN A 41 5.06 -16.47 -16.07
CA ASN A 41 3.89 -15.66 -15.75
C ASN A 41 3.25 -16.08 -14.41
N ARG A 42 2.95 -17.39 -14.25
CA ARG A 42 2.39 -17.91 -12.99
C ARG A 42 3.30 -17.69 -11.79
N GLN A 43 4.61 -17.82 -11.97
CA GLN A 43 5.58 -17.57 -10.91
C GLN A 43 5.67 -16.08 -10.54
N PHE A 44 5.56 -15.17 -11.51
CA PHE A 44 5.47 -13.74 -11.27
C PHE A 44 4.19 -13.41 -10.48
N MET A 45 3.03 -13.90 -10.91
CA MET A 45 1.76 -13.66 -10.24
C MET A 45 1.72 -14.22 -8.81
N ALA A 46 2.30 -15.39 -8.57
CA ALA A 46 2.42 -15.94 -7.22
C ALA A 46 3.28 -15.04 -6.30
N GLN A 47 4.37 -14.48 -6.81
CA GLN A 47 5.24 -13.58 -6.04
C GLN A 47 4.60 -12.23 -5.79
N VAL A 48 3.92 -11.67 -6.78
CA VAL A 48 3.14 -10.44 -6.64
C VAL A 48 2.05 -10.63 -5.58
N ASN A 49 1.24 -11.68 -5.67
CA ASN A 49 0.20 -11.98 -4.69
C ASN A 49 0.76 -12.12 -3.27
N GLN A 50 1.88 -12.84 -3.11
CA GLN A 50 2.52 -12.96 -1.79
C GLN A 50 2.99 -11.60 -1.27
N THR A 51 3.57 -10.77 -2.14
CA THR A 51 4.04 -9.43 -1.78
C THR A 51 2.88 -8.51 -1.39
N MET A 52 1.74 -8.61 -2.07
CA MET A 52 0.53 -7.86 -1.73
C MET A 52 -0.08 -8.29 -0.39
N VAL A 53 -0.06 -9.60 -0.08
CA VAL A 53 -0.47 -10.11 1.25
C VAL A 53 0.48 -9.60 2.33
N ASP A 54 1.79 -9.71 2.12
CA ASP A 54 2.78 -9.22 3.07
C ASP A 54 2.64 -7.70 3.29
N PHE A 55 2.31 -6.96 2.24
CA PHE A 55 2.07 -5.53 2.29
C PHE A 55 0.81 -5.21 3.10
N GLN A 56 -0.28 -5.94 2.87
CA GLN A 56 -1.52 -5.82 3.64
C GLN A 56 -1.26 -5.99 5.15
N ASP A 57 -0.50 -7.01 5.54
CA ASP A 57 -0.14 -7.23 6.94
C ASP A 57 0.63 -6.04 7.55
N ARG A 58 1.46 -5.33 6.75
CA ARG A 58 2.15 -4.11 7.20
C ARG A 58 1.22 -2.91 7.31
N ILE A 59 0.25 -2.79 6.40
CA ILE A 59 -0.78 -1.75 6.48
C ILE A 59 -1.66 -1.95 7.71
N ASP A 60 -2.02 -3.19 8.05
CA ASP A 60 -2.78 -3.49 9.25
C ASP A 60 -2.00 -3.10 10.51
N GLY A 61 -0.71 -3.47 10.58
CA GLY A 61 0.17 -3.03 11.66
C GLY A 61 0.33 -1.51 11.72
N PHE A 62 0.35 -0.83 10.58
CA PHE A 62 0.37 0.63 10.51
C PHE A 62 -0.92 1.22 11.09
N ASN A 63 -2.09 0.71 10.69
CA ASN A 63 -3.40 1.13 11.20
C ASN A 63 -3.54 0.90 12.72
N ASP A 64 -2.98 -0.19 13.25
CA ASP A 64 -2.91 -0.44 14.69
C ASP A 64 -2.07 0.64 15.40
N ALA A 65 -0.90 0.98 14.84
CA ALA A 65 -0.06 2.05 15.38
C ALA A 65 -0.75 3.43 15.29
N VAL A 66 -1.46 3.70 14.20
CA VAL A 66 -2.31 4.89 14.02
C VAL A 66 -3.37 4.97 15.11
N SER A 67 -4.07 3.87 15.37
CA SER A 67 -5.10 3.77 16.41
C SER A 67 -4.54 3.94 17.82
N ALA A 68 -3.31 3.49 18.05
CA ALA A 68 -2.59 3.68 19.30
C ALA A 68 -1.99 5.10 19.46
N GLY A 69 -1.92 5.89 18.38
CA GLY A 69 -1.20 7.16 18.36
C GLY A 69 0.31 7.00 18.49
N ASP A 70 0.87 5.85 18.12
CA ASP A 70 2.29 5.54 18.21
C ASP A 70 3.03 5.93 16.91
N LEU A 71 3.58 7.15 16.87
CA LEU A 71 4.33 7.64 15.70
C LEU A 71 5.55 6.79 15.36
N VAL A 72 6.23 6.22 16.36
CA VAL A 72 7.40 5.35 16.13
C VAL A 72 6.93 4.03 15.50
N GLY A 73 5.82 3.48 16.00
CA GLY A 73 5.14 2.34 15.41
C GLY A 73 4.71 2.61 13.95
N MET A 74 4.09 3.75 13.69
CA MET A 74 3.68 4.16 12.33
C MET A 74 4.88 4.20 11.38
N ARG A 75 5.98 4.87 11.78
CA ARG A 75 7.23 4.93 11.00
C ARG A 75 7.79 3.53 10.72
N THR A 76 7.84 2.69 11.75
CA THR A 76 8.38 1.33 11.64
C THR A 76 7.56 0.49 10.66
N GLN A 77 6.24 0.56 10.73
CA GLN A 77 5.37 -0.23 9.85
C GLN A 77 5.35 0.32 8.43
N ALA A 78 5.40 1.64 8.25
CA ALA A 78 5.58 2.27 6.94
C ALA A 78 6.90 1.81 6.29
N ASP A 79 8.02 1.86 7.01
CA ASP A 79 9.32 1.38 6.52
C ASP A 79 9.29 -0.11 6.15
N ASN A 80 8.60 -0.93 6.95
CA ASN A 80 8.41 -2.34 6.64
C ASN A 80 7.58 -2.54 5.38
N ALA A 81 6.50 -1.77 5.22
CA ALA A 81 5.68 -1.78 4.02
C ALA A 81 6.51 -1.38 2.79
N PHE A 82 7.36 -0.35 2.90
CA PHE A 82 8.22 0.11 1.81
C PHE A 82 9.20 -0.97 1.36
N ARG A 83 9.77 -1.74 2.30
CA ARG A 83 10.65 -2.88 1.97
C ARG A 83 9.94 -3.99 1.21
N VAL A 84 8.67 -4.24 1.53
CA VAL A 84 7.84 -5.22 0.80
C VAL A 84 7.58 -4.71 -0.63
N LEU A 85 7.23 -3.45 -0.79
CA LEU A 85 7.03 -2.82 -2.11
C LEU A 85 8.33 -2.76 -2.94
N ASP A 86 9.47 -2.49 -2.31
CA ASP A 86 10.79 -2.55 -2.96
C ASP A 86 11.13 -3.98 -3.46
N ALA A 87 10.62 -5.02 -2.79
CA ALA A 87 10.77 -6.38 -3.26
C ALA A 87 9.96 -6.62 -4.53
N LEU A 88 8.76 -6.04 -4.63
CA LEU A 88 7.92 -6.06 -5.84
C LEU A 88 8.65 -5.42 -7.04
N GLU A 89 9.21 -4.22 -6.85
CA GLU A 89 9.95 -3.49 -7.88
C GLU A 89 11.12 -4.29 -8.46
N LYS A 90 11.74 -5.15 -7.62
CA LYS A 90 12.88 -6.01 -7.99
C LYS A 90 12.47 -7.33 -8.64
N LEU A 91 11.18 -7.68 -8.67
CA LEU A 91 10.74 -8.91 -9.34
C LEU A 91 11.04 -8.84 -10.84
N GLU A 92 11.60 -9.91 -11.40
CA GLU A 92 11.75 -10.04 -12.85
C GLU A 92 10.38 -10.37 -13.45
N ALA A 93 9.86 -9.46 -14.27
CA ALA A 93 8.64 -9.68 -15.02
C ALA A 93 8.98 -10.18 -16.44
N PRO A 94 8.22 -11.15 -16.96
CA PRO A 94 8.21 -11.45 -18.39
C PRO A 94 7.94 -10.18 -19.21
N GLU A 95 8.51 -10.06 -20.41
CA GLU A 95 8.30 -8.90 -21.29
C GLU A 95 6.82 -8.62 -21.53
N ALA A 96 6.01 -9.68 -21.66
CA ALA A 96 4.56 -9.60 -21.82
C ALA A 96 3.81 -8.96 -20.65
N LEU A 97 4.42 -8.88 -19.46
CA LEU A 97 3.87 -8.33 -18.21
C LEU A 97 4.61 -7.07 -17.75
N ALA A 98 5.45 -6.48 -18.59
CA ALA A 98 6.20 -5.27 -18.21
C ALA A 98 5.26 -4.11 -17.83
N ASP A 99 4.14 -3.97 -18.51
CA ASP A 99 3.07 -3.01 -18.22
C ASP A 99 2.34 -3.33 -16.92
N VAL A 100 2.05 -4.60 -16.66
CA VAL A 100 1.45 -5.09 -15.41
C VAL A 100 2.38 -4.78 -14.24
N LYS A 101 3.67 -5.11 -14.35
CA LYS A 101 4.68 -4.77 -13.35
C LYS A 101 4.72 -3.26 -13.11
N GLN A 102 4.73 -2.45 -14.17
CA GLN A 102 4.75 -1.00 -14.02
C GLN A 102 3.51 -0.49 -13.26
N GLY A 103 2.33 -1.03 -13.55
CA GLY A 103 1.10 -0.71 -12.80
C GLY A 103 1.21 -1.00 -11.31
N TYR A 104 1.80 -2.14 -10.93
CA TYR A 104 2.10 -2.41 -9.53
C TYR A 104 3.11 -1.44 -8.95
N VAL A 105 4.21 -1.14 -9.64
CA VAL A 105 5.23 -0.19 -9.18
C VAL A 105 4.64 1.20 -8.96
N ASP A 106 3.80 1.69 -9.87
CA ASP A 106 3.16 2.99 -9.76
C ASP A 106 2.14 3.03 -8.60
N GLY A 107 1.40 1.94 -8.39
CA GLY A 107 0.50 1.78 -7.23
C GLY A 107 1.27 1.73 -5.91
N CYS A 108 2.39 1.00 -5.87
CA CYS A 108 3.31 0.95 -4.75
C CYS A 108 3.88 2.33 -4.42
N ALA A 109 4.32 3.10 -5.43
CA ALA A 109 4.87 4.44 -5.24
C ALA A 109 3.85 5.39 -4.60
N ALA A 110 2.61 5.38 -5.09
CA ALA A 110 1.52 6.16 -4.51
C ALA A 110 1.22 5.74 -3.04
N MET A 111 1.34 4.44 -2.71
CA MET A 111 1.17 3.99 -1.32
C MET A 111 2.32 4.44 -0.42
N LYS A 112 3.55 4.41 -0.93
CA LYS A 112 4.72 4.91 -0.20
C LYS A 112 4.57 6.38 0.14
N GLU A 113 4.12 7.18 -0.83
CA GLU A 113 3.85 8.61 -0.68
C GLU A 113 2.76 8.85 0.37
N ALA A 114 1.60 8.21 0.24
CA ALA A 114 0.48 8.37 1.16
C ALA A 114 0.86 8.06 2.63
N LEU A 115 1.55 6.94 2.87
CA LEU A 115 1.99 6.55 4.21
C LEU A 115 3.04 7.51 4.76
N SER A 116 3.98 7.95 3.92
CA SER A 116 5.02 8.92 4.31
C SER A 116 4.40 10.26 4.71
N ASP A 117 3.44 10.75 3.93
CA ASP A 117 2.74 12.01 4.19
C ASP A 117 1.89 11.93 5.46
N TYR A 118 1.24 10.79 5.72
CA TYR A 118 0.52 10.56 6.97
C TYR A 118 1.47 10.60 8.18
N VAL A 119 2.59 9.90 8.10
CA VAL A 119 3.62 9.90 9.15
C VAL A 119 4.21 11.29 9.36
N ALA A 120 4.46 12.03 8.29
CA ALA A 120 4.97 13.39 8.36
C ALA A 120 3.96 14.33 9.04
N LEU A 121 2.68 14.24 8.68
CA LEU A 121 1.60 14.99 9.32
C LEU A 121 1.54 14.75 10.83
N TYR A 122 1.58 13.49 11.26
CA TYR A 122 1.58 13.17 12.69
C TYR A 122 2.89 13.59 13.37
N GLY A 123 4.02 13.53 12.66
CA GLY A 123 5.30 14.07 13.13
C GLY A 123 5.26 15.57 13.39
N ASP A 124 4.62 16.34 12.51
CA ASP A 124 4.44 17.79 12.69
C ASP A 124 3.53 18.09 13.88
N ILE A 125 2.46 17.29 14.07
CA ILE A 125 1.55 17.44 15.21
C ILE A 125 2.28 17.14 16.54
N GLU A 126 3.07 16.07 16.60
CA GLU A 126 3.83 15.69 17.80
C GLU A 126 4.97 16.67 18.11
N GLY A 127 5.62 17.21 17.08
CA GLY A 127 6.71 18.16 17.19
C GLY A 127 6.28 19.60 17.51
N ALA A 128 4.99 19.91 17.40
CA ALA A 128 4.47 21.26 17.61
C ALA A 128 4.67 21.77 19.04
N THR A 129 5.02 23.04 19.16
CA THR A 129 5.27 23.72 20.44
C THR A 129 4.42 24.98 20.59
N GLU A 130 4.47 25.63 21.76
CA GLU A 130 3.80 26.93 21.92
C GLU A 130 4.43 28.03 21.05
N ALA A 131 5.73 27.93 20.75
CA ALA A 131 6.45 28.89 19.92
C ALA A 131 6.27 28.64 18.41
N ASP A 132 5.97 27.39 18.05
CA ASP A 132 5.72 26.95 16.68
C ASP A 132 4.54 25.96 16.69
N PRO A 133 3.29 26.47 16.73
CA PRO A 133 2.11 25.64 16.83
C PRO A 133 1.79 24.99 15.49
N PHE A 134 1.23 23.77 15.54
CA PHE A 134 0.73 23.09 14.37
C PHE A 134 -0.35 23.91 13.64
N ASP A 135 -0.24 24.03 12.32
CA ASP A 135 -1.23 24.70 11.49
C ASP A 135 -2.47 23.81 11.26
N TRP A 136 -3.47 23.98 12.12
CA TRP A 136 -4.74 23.28 11.98
C TRP A 136 -5.57 23.72 10.76
N GLY A 137 -5.22 24.83 10.09
CA GLY A 137 -5.91 25.30 8.88
C GLY A 137 -5.63 24.42 7.65
N THR A 138 -4.48 23.75 7.62
CA THR A 138 -4.07 22.84 6.53
C THR A 138 -4.29 21.36 6.86
N TYR A 139 -4.73 21.04 8.09
CA TYR A 139 -4.95 19.65 8.52
C TYR A 139 -5.90 18.88 7.59
N ASP A 140 -7.08 19.47 7.32
CA ASP A 140 -8.12 18.79 6.53
C ASP A 140 -7.67 18.57 5.08
N SER A 141 -6.94 19.52 4.48
CA SER A 141 -6.42 19.37 3.11
C SER A 141 -5.31 18.31 3.06
N ARG A 142 -4.39 18.30 4.04
CA ARG A 142 -3.31 17.29 4.10
C ARG A 142 -3.87 15.88 4.29
N ILE A 143 -4.89 15.70 5.13
CA ILE A 143 -5.57 14.40 5.27
C ILE A 143 -6.28 14.01 3.97
N ALA A 144 -6.94 14.96 3.29
CA ALA A 144 -7.60 14.69 2.02
C ALA A 144 -6.59 14.27 0.93
N GLU A 145 -5.42 14.91 0.86
CA GLU A 145 -4.32 14.57 -0.05
C GLU A 145 -3.77 13.17 0.24
N VAL A 146 -3.51 12.84 1.50
CA VAL A 146 -3.09 11.49 1.91
C VAL A 146 -4.11 10.44 1.49
N LYS A 147 -5.40 10.70 1.75
CA LYS A 147 -6.48 9.78 1.37
C LYS A 147 -6.54 9.62 -0.15
N GLN A 148 -6.41 10.71 -0.90
CA GLN A 148 -6.42 10.67 -2.36
C GLN A 148 -5.24 9.85 -2.89
N ALA A 149 -4.02 10.08 -2.40
CA ALA A 149 -2.85 9.30 -2.81
C ALA A 149 -3.03 7.80 -2.51
N TYR A 150 -3.63 7.49 -1.36
CA TYR A 150 -3.98 6.12 -0.98
C TYR A 150 -5.03 5.48 -1.90
N ASP A 151 -6.13 6.18 -2.17
CA ASP A 151 -7.16 5.69 -3.09
C ASP A 151 -6.59 5.51 -4.52
N ASP A 152 -5.75 6.46 -4.96
CA ASP A 152 -5.13 6.47 -6.29
C ASP A 152 -4.14 5.33 -6.49
N GLY A 153 -3.40 4.91 -5.46
CA GLY A 153 -2.53 3.75 -5.60
C GLY A 153 -3.27 2.43 -5.42
N LEU A 154 -4.32 2.36 -4.61
CA LEU A 154 -5.21 1.19 -4.57
C LEU A 154 -5.84 0.94 -5.96
N ALA A 155 -6.32 2.00 -6.62
CA ALA A 155 -6.86 1.91 -7.97
C ALA A 155 -5.83 1.42 -9.00
N LYS A 156 -4.57 1.86 -8.89
CA LYS A 156 -3.47 1.38 -9.75
C LYS A 156 -3.14 -0.09 -9.51
N LEU A 157 -3.08 -0.51 -8.25
CA LEU A 157 -2.86 -1.91 -7.89
C LEU A 157 -3.98 -2.80 -8.43
N GLN A 158 -5.23 -2.39 -8.28
CA GLN A 158 -6.37 -3.12 -8.84
C GLN A 158 -6.33 -3.18 -10.38
N ALA A 159 -6.00 -2.06 -11.05
CA ALA A 159 -5.85 -2.05 -12.49
C ALA A 159 -4.72 -2.97 -12.98
N ALA A 160 -3.62 -3.08 -12.21
CA ALA A 160 -2.53 -4.00 -12.49
C ALA A 160 -2.98 -5.47 -12.33
N ASP A 161 -3.72 -5.79 -11.27
CA ASP A 161 -4.34 -7.12 -11.08
C ASP A 161 -5.28 -7.48 -12.24
N GLU A 162 -6.15 -6.57 -12.66
CA GLU A 162 -7.07 -6.79 -13.78
C GLU A 162 -6.34 -6.99 -15.11
N ALA A 163 -5.29 -6.19 -15.36
CA ALA A 163 -4.45 -6.33 -16.54
C ALA A 163 -3.67 -7.66 -16.54
N ALA A 164 -3.24 -8.13 -15.36
CA ALA A 164 -2.58 -9.42 -15.21
C ALA A 164 -3.52 -10.59 -15.51
N ALA A 165 -4.73 -10.57 -14.93
CA ALA A 165 -5.75 -11.60 -15.13
C ALA A 165 -6.21 -11.69 -16.60
N ALA A 166 -6.18 -10.58 -17.35
CA ALA A 166 -6.48 -10.58 -18.78
C ALA A 166 -5.37 -11.21 -19.65
N LYS A 167 -4.20 -11.50 -19.07
CA LYS A 167 -3.02 -12.07 -19.74
C LYS A 167 -2.73 -13.53 -19.33
N GLU A 168 -3.56 -14.10 -18.45
CA GLU A 168 -3.60 -15.55 -18.15
C GLU A 168 -4.39 -16.33 -19.21
#